data_AF-A0A7V9E3G4-F1
#
_entry.id   AF-A0A7V9E3G4-F1
#
_cell.length_a   1.000
_cell.length_b   1.000
_cell.length_c   1.000
_cell.angle_alpha   90.00
_cell.angle_beta   90.00
_cell.angle_gamma   90.00
#
_symmetry.space_group_name_H-M   'P 1'
#
loop_
_entity.id
_entity.type
_entity.pdbx_description
1 polymer ?
#
loop_
_entity_poly.entity_id
_entity_poly.type
_entity_poly.pdbx_seq_one_letter_code
_entity_poly.pdbx_strand_id
1 'polypeptide(L)' 'MAVVNFRTDEPSERALAELTADGATVSDAIRQALVDAVRLRRREQMRRESVEAAGDSADLAESRQVLAEMDELRAW' A
#
# COMPACT_ATOMS: atom_id res chain seq x y z
N MET A 1 -5.88 -1.70 27.84
CA MET A 1 -6.45 -1.09 26.62
C MET A 1 -6.17 0.40 26.72
N ALA A 2 -5.47 1.00 25.75
CA ALA A 2 -5.17 2.43 25.76
C ALA A 2 -6.36 3.21 25.19
N VAL A 3 -6.71 4.34 25.82
CA VAL A 3 -7.76 5.25 25.36
C VAL A 3 -7.12 6.43 24.65
N VAL A 4 -7.60 6.75 23.45
CA VAL A 4 -7.14 7.89 22.66
C VAL A 4 -8.26 8.93 22.62
N ASN A 5 -7.95 10.16 23.03
CA ASN A 5 -8.84 11.30 22.85
C ASN A 5 -8.45 12.00 21.53
N PHE A 6 -9.42 12.17 20.65
CA PHE A 6 -9.24 12.79 19.35
C PHE A 6 -10.18 14.00 19.25
N ARG A 7 -9.66 15.14 18.79
CA ARG A 7 -10.48 16.29 18.44
C ARG A 7 -10.95 16.12 17.01
N THR A 8 -12.26 16.03 16.84
CA THR A 8 -12.89 15.95 15.53
C THR A 8 -13.02 17.34 14.91
N ASP A 9 -12.95 17.37 13.58
CA ASP A 9 -13.42 18.45 12.74
C ASP A 9 -14.64 17.99 11.93
N GLU A 10 -15.35 18.93 11.29
CA GLU A 10 -16.56 18.63 10.51
C GLU A 10 -16.36 17.50 9.46
N PRO A 11 -15.24 17.44 8.70
CA PRO A 11 -14.93 16.28 7.87
C PRO A 11 -14.87 14.96 8.62
N SER A 12 -14.18 14.91 9.76
CA SER A 12 -14.08 13.69 10.58
C SER A 12 -15.45 13.27 11.13
N GLU A 13 -16.28 14.22 11.53
CA GLU A 13 -17.64 13.93 12.04
C GLU A 13 -18.53 13.33 10.95
N ARG A 14 -18.48 13.87 9.73
CA ARG A 14 -19.21 13.29 8.59
C ARG A 14 -18.72 11.90 8.24
N ALA A 15 -17.41 11.70 8.20
CA ALA A 15 -16.83 10.38 7.94
C ALA A 15 -17.22 9.36 9.01
N LEU A 16 -17.23 9.77 10.29
CA LEU A 16 -17.69 8.91 11.37
C LEU A 16 -19.17 8.57 11.22
N ALA A 17 -20.03 9.53 10.88
CA ALA A 17 -21.45 9.29 10.65
C ALA A 17 -21.70 8.30 9.50
N GLU A 18 -20.92 8.39 8.42
CA GLU A 18 -20.98 7.45 7.30
C GLU A 18 -20.51 6.05 7.73
N LEU A 19 -19.37 5.95 8.41
CA LEU A 19 -18.80 4.68 8.86
C LEU A 19 -19.64 3.96 9.93
N THR A 20 -20.48 4.69 10.65
CA THR A 20 -21.40 4.12 11.66
C THR A 20 -22.85 4.02 11.18
N ALA A 21 -23.15 4.41 9.94
CA ALA A 21 -24.52 4.39 9.40
C ALA A 21 -25.18 3.00 9.48
N ASP A 22 -24.39 1.94 9.36
CA ASP A 22 -24.84 0.54 9.42
C ASP A 22 -24.99 0.01 10.87
N GLY A 23 -24.91 0.90 11.88
CA GLY A 23 -25.05 0.54 13.29
C GLY A 23 -23.76 0.08 13.97
N ALA A 24 -22.61 0.22 13.31
CA ALA A 24 -21.30 -0.04 13.91
C ALA A 24 -20.97 0.97 15.02
N THR A 25 -20.22 0.54 16.03
CA THR A 25 -19.76 1.47 17.07
C THR A 25 -18.67 2.40 16.52
N VAL A 26 -18.60 3.62 17.05
CA VAL A 26 -17.53 4.59 16.69
C VAL A 26 -16.14 3.99 16.91
N SER A 27 -15.95 3.20 17.98
CA SER A 27 -14.68 2.56 18.28
C SER A 27 -14.29 1.51 17.23
N ASP A 28 -15.26 0.73 16.74
CA ASP A 28 -15.02 -0.27 15.70
C ASP A 28 -14.76 0.40 14.35
N ALA A 29 -15.52 1.44 14.01
CA ALA A 29 -15.30 2.26 12.83
C ALA A 29 -13.88 2.86 12.81
N ILE A 30 -13.44 3.48 13.91
CA ILE A 30 -12.09 4.06 14.04
C ILE A 30 -11.01 2.97 13.93
N ARG A 31 -11.22 1.83 14.60
CA ARG A 31 -10.26 0.71 14.54
C ARG A 31 -10.08 0.22 13.11
N GLN A 32 -11.20 0.03 12.39
CA GLN A 32 -11.17 -0.43 11.02
C GLN A 32 -10.53 0.60 10.08
N ALA A 33 -10.90 1.87 10.23
CA ALA A 33 -10.32 2.98 9.46
C ALA A 33 -8.80 3.08 9.63
N LEU A 34 -8.28 2.90 10.85
CA LEU A 34 -6.84 2.91 11.11
C LEU A 34 -6.12 1.75 10.41
N VAL A 35 -6.69 0.54 10.46
CA VAL A 35 -6.13 -0.63 9.77
C VAL A 35 -6.12 -0.41 8.26
N ASP A 36 -7.21 0.14 7.72
CA ASP A 36 -7.34 0.37 6.28
C ASP A 36 -6.43 1.50 5.79
N ALA A 37 -6.22 2.54 6.59
CA ALA A 37 -5.25 3.60 6.30
C ALA A 37 -3.81 3.04 6.21
N VAL A 38 -3.42 2.17 7.13
CA VAL A 38 -2.11 1.50 7.08
C VAL A 38 -1.98 0.62 5.84
N ARG A 39 -3.02 -0.16 5.51
CA ARG A 39 -3.04 -1.00 4.31
C ARG A 39 -2.93 -0.17 3.04
N LEU A 40 -3.66 0.93 2.94
CA LEU A 40 -3.59 1.85 1.81
C LEU A 40 -2.19 2.43 1.64
N ARG A 41 -1.58 2.90 2.75
CA ARG A 41 -0.21 3.41 2.74
C ARG A 41 0.80 2.37 2.27
N ARG A 42 0.68 1.11 2.74
CA ARG A 42 1.56 0.02 2.31
C ARG A 42 1.42 -0.29 0.83
N ARG A 43 0.20 -0.31 0.29
CA ARG A 43 -0.03 -0.53 -1.14
C ARG A 43 0.60 0.58 -1.99
N GLU A 44 0.46 1.83 -1.58
CA GLU A 44 1.08 2.94 -2.29
C GLU A 44 2.61 2.88 -2.23
N GLN A 45 3.17 2.44 -1.10
CA GLN A 45 4.61 2.22 -0.97
C GLN A 45 5.10 1.11 -1.93
N MET A 46 4.44 -0.06 -1.92
CA MET A 46 4.79 -1.15 -2.84
C MET A 46 4.66 -0.74 -4.31
N ARG A 47 3.66 0.09 -4.64
CA ARG A 47 3.50 0.62 -5.99
C ARG A 47 4.68 1.50 -6.39
N ARG A 48 5.18 2.35 -5.50
CA ARG A 48 6.36 3.19 -5.74
C ARG A 48 7.62 2.34 -5.91
N GLU A 49 7.85 1.42 -4.99
CA GLU A 49 8.98 0.48 -5.04
C GLU A 49 8.97 -0.34 -6.33
N SER A 50 7.80 -0.80 -6.79
CA SER A 50 7.68 -1.52 -8.06
C SER A 50 8.04 -0.66 -9.27
N VAL A 51 7.68 0.63 -9.26
CA VAL A 51 8.05 1.55 -10.35
C VAL A 51 9.55 1.83 -10.33
N GLU A 52 10.13 2.01 -9.14
CA GLU A 52 11.57 2.19 -8.97
C GLU A 52 12.34 0.96 -9.46
N ALA A 53 11.95 -0.24 -9.02
CA ALA A 53 12.58 -1.49 -9.43
C ALA A 53 12.46 -1.75 -10.95
N ALA A 54 11.31 -1.45 -11.56
CA ALA A 54 11.14 -1.60 -13.01
C ALA A 54 12.02 -0.62 -13.83
N GLY A 55 12.40 0.51 -13.23
CA GLY A 55 13.26 1.51 -13.83
C GLY A 55 14.75 1.30 -13.56
N ASP A 56 15.14 0.28 -12.80
CA ASP A 56 16.54 0.07 -12.44
C ASP A 56 17.37 -0.35 -13.67
N SER A 57 18.19 0.57 -14.14
CA SER A 57 19.04 0.37 -15.31
C SER A 57 20.08 -0.75 -15.13
N ALA A 58 20.52 -1.01 -13.89
CA ALA A 58 21.48 -2.06 -13.61
C ALA A 58 20.81 -3.43 -13.73
N ASP A 59 19.65 -3.60 -13.10
CA ASP A 59 18.85 -4.83 -13.19
C ASP A 59 18.42 -5.11 -14.64
N LEU A 60 18.05 -4.08 -15.39
CA LEU A 60 17.73 -4.22 -16.83
C LEU A 60 18.95 -4.61 -17.67
N ALA A 61 20.14 -4.11 -17.35
CA ALA A 61 21.37 -4.47 -18.05
C ALA A 61 21.77 -5.91 -17.75
N GLU A 62 21.69 -6.33 -16.48
CA GLU A 62 21.95 -7.70 -16.04
C GLU A 62 20.98 -8.68 -16.71
N SER A 63 19.68 -8.39 -16.68
CA SER A 63 18.66 -9.23 -17.33
C SER A 63 18.92 -9.43 -18.83
N ARG A 64 19.35 -8.38 -19.55
CA ARG A 64 19.73 -8.47 -20.96
C ARG A 64 20.98 -9.32 -21.16
N GLN A 65 21.99 -9.19 -20.30
CA GLN A 65 23.20 -9.98 -20.37
C GLN A 65 22.89 -11.47 -20.16
N VAL A 66 22.14 -11.80 -19.10
CA VAL A 66 21.74 -13.18 -18.81
C VAL A 66 20.94 -13.79 -19.97
N LEU A 67 20.01 -13.04 -20.57
CA LEU A 67 19.26 -13.51 -21.74
C LEU A 67 20.19 -13.83 -22.92
N ALA A 68 21.18 -12.98 -23.19
CA ALA A 68 22.16 -13.22 -24.25
C ALA A 68 23.00 -14.48 -23.99
N GLU A 69 23.46 -14.67 -22.74
CA GLU A 69 24.20 -15.88 -22.33
C GLU A 69 23.34 -17.15 -22.45
N MET A 70 22.05 -17.08 -22.09
CA MET A 70 21.12 -18.21 -22.22
C MET A 70 20.80 -18.55 -23.69
N ASP A 71 20.68 -17.55 -24.55
CA ASP A 71 20.47 -17.76 -25.99
C ASP A 71 21.69 -18.42 -26.64
N GLU A 72 22.91 -18.05 -26.22
CA GLU A 72 24.14 -18.70 -26.68
C GLU A 72 24.17 -20.18 -26.29
N LEU A 73 23.79 -20.52 -25.05
CA LEU A 73 23.72 -21.91 -24.58
C LEU A 73 22.63 -22.73 -25.30
N ARG A 74 21.54 -22.12 -25.75
CA ARG A 74 20.45 -22.80 -26.47
C ARG A 74 20.77 -23.06 -27.95
N ALA A 75 21.73 -22.32 -28.51
CA ALA A 75 22.12 -22.45 -29.92
C ALA A 75 23.05 -23.64 -30.21
N TRP A 76 23.44 -24.39 -29.17
CA TRP A 76 24.26 -25.62 -29.23
C TRP A 76 23.39 -26.86 -29.01
#